data_AF-A0A179BQF9-F1
#
_entry.id   AF-A0A179BQF9-F1
#
_cell.length_a   1.000
_cell.length_b   1.000
_cell.length_c   1.000
_cell.angle_alpha   90.00
_cell.angle_beta   90.00
_cell.angle_gamma   90.00
#
_symmetry.space_group_name_H-M   'P 1'
#
loop_
_entity.id
_entity.type
_entity.pdbx_description
1 polymer ?
#
loop_
_entity_poly.entity_id
_entity_poly.type
_entity_poly.pdbx_seq_one_letter_code
_entity_poly.pdbx_strand_id
1 'polypeptide(L)'
;MPTDLQSLECCEYVVTTKMRWRAPPKYMLVIERWGTGDPFFGGSADDRVLGVSGQIIPRGSAEEPAVFATIEDAHEAAKRITNRRPDSLLGVSAHWR
;
A
#
# COMPACT_ATOMS: atom_id res chain seq x y z
N MET A 1 12.73 15.43 6.05
CA MET A 1 11.27 15.64 6.10
C MET A 1 10.67 14.34 6.62
N PRO A 2 9.79 14.33 7.62
CA PRO A 2 9.20 13.08 8.08
C PRO A 2 8.32 12.52 6.97
N THR A 3 8.70 11.34 6.47
CA THR A 3 8.02 10.56 5.43
C THR A 3 6.65 10.03 5.87
N ASP A 4 6.35 10.13 7.16
CA ASP A 4 5.22 9.45 7.81
C ASP A 4 3.86 10.02 7.41
N LEU A 5 3.78 11.30 7.04
CA LEU A 5 2.53 11.93 6.55
C LEU A 5 2.07 11.39 5.19
N GLN A 6 2.89 10.58 4.52
CA GLN A 6 2.60 10.00 3.20
C GLN A 6 2.39 8.47 3.25
N SER A 7 2.39 7.87 4.45
CA SER A 7 2.17 6.43 4.64
C SER A 7 0.74 6.12 5.08
N LEU A 8 0.24 4.96 4.67
CA LEU A 8 -1.07 4.42 5.05
C LEU A 8 -1.25 4.24 6.55
N GLU A 9 -0.16 4.17 7.32
CA GLU A 9 -0.19 4.10 8.79
C GLU A 9 -0.56 5.44 9.45
N CYS A 10 -0.61 6.53 8.69
CA CYS A 10 -0.99 7.85 9.19
C CYS A 10 -2.49 8.11 8.95
N CYS A 11 -3.20 8.55 9.99
CA CYS A 11 -4.62 8.90 9.86
C CYS A 11 -4.86 10.06 8.86
N GLU A 12 -3.94 11.03 8.78
CA GLU A 12 -4.06 12.15 7.84
C GLU A 12 -3.97 11.68 6.39
N TYR A 13 -3.11 10.70 6.10
CA TYR A 13 -3.04 10.05 4.79
C TYR A 13 -4.39 9.41 4.42
N VAL A 14 -5.02 8.70 5.36
CA VAL A 14 -6.33 8.05 5.14
C VAL A 14 -7.40 9.09 4.79
N VAL A 15 -7.51 10.15 5.59
CA VAL A 15 -8.48 11.23 5.37
C VAL A 15 -8.26 11.92 4.03
N THR A 16 -7.02 12.35 3.75
CA THR A 16 -6.69 13.06 2.51
C THR A 16 -6.86 12.19 1.27
N THR A 17 -6.55 10.90 1.35
CA THR A 17 -6.77 9.94 0.25
C THR A 17 -8.26 9.78 -0.04
N LYS A 18 -9.10 9.60 0.98
CA LYS A 18 -10.56 9.49 0.81
C LYS A 18 -11.16 10.74 0.18
N MET A 19 -10.74 11.93 0.63
CA MET A 19 -11.25 13.20 0.10
C MET A 19 -10.97 13.40 -1.40
N ARG A 20 -9.91 12.76 -1.93
CA ARG A 20 -9.56 12.83 -3.35
C ARG A 20 -10.40 11.91 -4.24
N TRP A 21 -11.08 10.92 -3.66
CA TRP A 21 -11.90 9.98 -4.42
C TRP A 21 -13.25 10.61 -4.79
N ARG A 22 -13.60 10.58 -6.09
CA ARG A 22 -14.91 11.05 -6.55
C ARG A 22 -16.07 10.14 -6.10
N ALA A 23 -15.78 8.86 -5.91
CA ALA A 23 -16.69 7.84 -5.40
C ALA A 23 -15.86 6.81 -4.62
N PRO A 24 -16.42 6.06 -3.65
CA PRO A 24 -15.68 5.01 -2.96
C PRO A 24 -15.27 3.91 -3.96
N PRO A 25 -14.04 3.36 -3.85
CA PRO A 25 -13.64 2.18 -4.61
C PRO A 25 -14.44 0.95 -4.18
N LYS A 26 -14.51 -0.07 -5.05
CA LYS A 26 -15.12 -1.36 -4.72
C LYS A 26 -14.24 -2.18 -3.78
N TYR A 27 -12.94 -2.08 -3.99
CA TYR A 27 -11.93 -2.70 -3.15
C TYR A 27 -10.58 -1.99 -3.30
N MET A 28 -9.66 -2.32 -2.42
CA MET A 28 -8.28 -1.85 -2.48
C MET A 28 -7.30 -2.90 -1.96
N LEU A 29 -6.06 -2.76 -2.40
CA LEU A 29 -4.91 -3.55 -1.96
C LEU A 29 -3.95 -2.63 -1.21
N VAL A 30 -3.33 -3.12 -0.15
CA VAL A 30 -2.19 -2.44 0.48
C VAL A 30 -0.95 -2.69 -0.36
N ILE A 31 -0.24 -1.63 -0.72
CA ILE A 31 1.00 -1.68 -1.50
C ILE A 31 2.14 -1.04 -0.71
N GLU A 32 3.23 -1.78 -0.57
CA GLU A 32 4.54 -1.27 -0.20
C GLU A 32 5.27 -0.75 -1.44
N ARG A 33 5.59 0.54 -1.43
CA ARG A 33 6.38 1.21 -2.47
C ARG A 33 7.82 1.34 -2.01
N TRP A 34 8.75 0.89 -2.83
CA TRP A 34 10.18 0.93 -2.52
C TRP A 34 11.00 1.11 -3.79
N GLY A 35 12.14 1.80 -3.69
CA GLY A 35 12.96 2.18 -4.83
C GLY A 35 12.52 3.50 -5.47
N THR A 36 13.11 3.83 -6.62
CA THR A 36 12.94 5.15 -7.26
C THR A 36 12.79 5.02 -8.77
N GLY A 37 11.73 5.61 -9.34
CA GLY A 37 11.53 5.67 -10.79
C GLY A 37 11.23 4.32 -11.44
N ASP A 38 10.72 4.37 -12.67
CA ASP A 38 10.33 3.17 -13.41
C ASP A 38 11.56 2.37 -13.88
N PRO A 39 11.64 1.05 -13.63
CA PRO A 39 12.75 0.20 -14.06
C PRO A 39 13.06 0.25 -15.56
N PHE A 40 12.06 0.43 -16.42
CA PHE A 40 12.25 0.55 -17.87
C PHE A 40 13.11 1.76 -18.24
N PHE A 41 13.06 2.83 -17.44
CA PHE A 41 13.82 4.07 -17.65
C PHE A 41 15.06 4.17 -16.74
N GLY A 42 15.54 3.04 -16.21
CA GLY A 42 16.73 2.99 -15.35
C GLY A 42 16.45 3.23 -13.87
N GLY A 43 15.18 3.20 -13.45
CA GLY A 43 14.78 3.25 -12.05
C GLY A 43 14.92 1.91 -11.32
N SER A 44 14.51 1.90 -10.06
CA SER A 44 14.58 0.77 -9.14
C SER A 44 13.26 0.46 -8.43
N ALA A 45 12.13 1.01 -8.91
CA ALA A 45 10.84 0.76 -8.26
C ALA A 45 10.51 -0.74 -8.21
N ASP A 46 10.15 -1.19 -7.01
CA ASP A 46 9.75 -2.56 -6.72
C ASP A 46 8.59 -2.53 -5.73
N ASP A 47 7.41 -2.23 -6.26
CA ASP A 47 6.17 -2.20 -5.50
C ASP A 47 5.68 -3.63 -5.21
N ARG A 48 5.26 -3.88 -3.97
CA ARG A 48 4.81 -5.20 -3.51
C ARG A 48 3.50 -5.08 -2.73
N VAL A 49 2.67 -6.11 -2.81
CA VAL A 49 1.35 -6.13 -2.15
C VAL A 49 1.40 -6.83 -0.81
N LEU A 50 0.52 -6.43 0.10
CA LEU A 50 0.21 -7.18 1.31
C LEU A 50 -0.55 -8.46 0.94
N GLY A 51 -0.11 -9.59 1.48
CA GLY A 51 -0.78 -10.88 1.33
C GLY A 51 -1.77 -11.17 2.44
N VAL A 52 -2.62 -12.17 2.21
CA VAL A 52 -3.60 -12.66 3.20
C VAL A 52 -2.96 -13.13 4.51
N SER A 53 -1.66 -13.47 4.50
CA SER A 53 -0.89 -13.80 5.71
C SER A 53 -0.59 -12.59 6.61
N GLY A 54 -0.85 -11.36 6.15
CA GLY A 54 -0.45 -10.14 6.85
C GLY A 54 1.01 -9.73 6.61
N GLN A 55 1.69 -10.36 5.65
CA GLN A 55 3.05 -10.04 5.25
C GLN A 55 3.12 -9.47 3.84
N ILE A 56 4.10 -8.61 3.56
CA ILE A 56 4.39 -8.19 2.18
C ILE A 56 4.85 -9.40 1.37
N ILE A 57 4.16 -9.65 0.27
CA ILE A 57 4.37 -10.82 -0.59
C ILE A 57 5.71 -10.69 -1.33
N PRO A 58 6.60 -11.68 -1.26
CA PRO A 58 7.82 -11.71 -2.08
C PRO A 58 7.49 -11.83 -3.58
N ARG A 59 8.35 -11.26 -4.42
CA ARG A 59 8.21 -11.39 -5.88
C ARG A 59 8.22 -12.86 -6.30
N GLY A 60 7.23 -13.26 -7.10
CA GLY A 60 7.09 -14.65 -7.58
C GLY A 60 6.40 -15.61 -6.59
N SER A 61 5.93 -15.12 -5.44
CA SER A 61 5.07 -15.91 -4.56
C SER A 61 3.71 -16.18 -5.21
N ALA A 62 3.13 -17.34 -4.90
CA ALA A 62 1.76 -17.71 -5.26
C ALA A 62 0.72 -17.27 -4.22
N GLU A 63 1.14 -16.54 -3.18
CA GLU A 63 0.22 -16.03 -2.16
C GLU A 63 -0.74 -14.99 -2.74
N GLU A 64 -2.01 -15.13 -2.37
CA GLU A 64 -3.06 -14.20 -2.78
C GLU A 64 -2.93 -12.84 -2.05
N PRO A 65 -3.16 -11.71 -2.76
CA PRO A 65 -3.21 -10.40 -2.14
C PRO A 65 -4.36 -10.26 -1.12
N ALA A 66 -4.12 -9.54 -0.03
CA ALA A 66 -5.18 -9.12 0.87
C ALA A 66 -6.03 -8.01 0.23
N VAL A 67 -7.34 -8.22 0.21
CA VAL A 67 -8.33 -7.31 -0.38
C VAL A 67 -9.15 -6.65 0.72
N PHE A 68 -9.27 -5.32 0.67
CA PHE A 68 -9.98 -4.53 1.66
C PHE A 68 -11.13 -3.76 1.01
N ALA A 69 -12.28 -3.72 1.68
CA ALA A 69 -13.43 -2.93 1.23
C ALA A 69 -13.30 -1.45 1.62
N THR A 70 -12.60 -1.16 2.71
CA THR A 70 -12.41 0.20 3.23
C THR A 70 -10.92 0.52 3.42
N ILE A 71 -10.58 1.80 3.35
CA ILE A 71 -9.21 2.25 3.62
C ILE A 71 -8.90 2.26 5.11
N GLU A 72 -9.91 2.32 5.96
CA GLU A 72 -9.79 2.12 7.40
C GLU A 72 -9.29 0.71 7.73
N ASP A 73 -9.87 -0.33 7.12
CA ASP A 73 -9.39 -1.71 7.30
C ASP A 73 -7.96 -1.88 6.78
N ALA A 74 -7.66 -1.26 5.63
CA ALA A 74 -6.32 -1.25 5.06
C ALA A 74 -5.30 -0.53 5.99
N HIS A 75 -5.72 0.56 6.64
CA HIS A 75 -4.92 1.27 7.64
C HIS A 75 -4.65 0.42 8.89
N GLU A 76 -5.66 -0.28 9.40
CA GLU A 76 -5.47 -1.19 10.53
C GLU A 76 -4.53 -2.36 10.18
N ALA A 77 -4.63 -2.90 8.97
CA ALA A 77 -3.74 -3.94 8.48
C ALA A 77 -2.29 -3.43 8.31
N ALA A 78 -2.12 -2.23 7.75
CA ALA A 78 -0.81 -1.60 7.54
C ALA A 78 0.02 -1.49 8.82
N LYS A 79 -0.59 -1.11 9.95
CA LYS A 79 0.06 -0.99 11.26
C LYS A 79 0.57 -2.30 11.83
N ARG A 80 0.13 -3.44 11.31
CA ARG A 80 0.47 -4.79 11.79
C ARG A 80 1.53 -5.48 10.94
N ILE A 81 1.95 -4.87 9.82
CA ILE A 81 2.94 -5.45 8.92
C ILE A 81 4.32 -5.41 9.58
N THR A 82 4.94 -6.58 9.75
CA THR A 82 6.22 -6.71 10.47
C THR A 82 7.42 -6.88 9.55
N ASN A 83 7.22 -7.23 8.28
CA ASN A 83 8.28 -7.56 7.33
C ASN A 83 8.54 -6.48 6.27
N ARG A 84 8.33 -5.20 6.63
CA ARG A 84 8.53 -4.07 5.72
C ARG A 84 10.01 -3.84 5.43
N ARG A 85 10.30 -3.38 4.22
CA ARG A 85 11.62 -2.87 3.85
C ARG A 85 11.87 -1.51 4.51
N PRO A 86 13.08 -1.24 5.00
CA PRO A 86 13.47 0.10 5.45
C PRO A 86 13.21 1.14 4.36
N ASP A 87 12.78 2.34 4.78
CA ASP A 87 12.49 3.49 3.91
C ASP A 87 11.38 3.27 2.85
N SER A 88 10.65 2.16 2.95
CA SER A 88 9.44 1.95 2.14
C SER A 88 8.27 2.80 2.62
N LEU A 89 7.35 3.10 1.71
CA LEU A 89 6.07 3.74 2.04
C LEU A 89 4.91 2.77 1.80
N LEU A 90 3.94 2.73 2.71
CA LEU A 90 2.69 2.01 2.48
C LEU A 90 1.66 2.93 1.87
N GLY A 91 0.90 2.42 0.91
CA GLY A 91 -0.26 3.09 0.33
C GLY A 91 -1.34 2.10 -0.04
N VAL A 92 -2.39 2.59 -0.70
CA VAL A 92 -3.42 1.74 -1.29
C VAL A 92 -3.40 1.84 -2.82
N SER A 93 -3.62 0.71 -3.49
CA SER A 93 -4.13 0.68 -4.87
C SER A 93 -5.64 0.47 -4.80
N ALA A 94 -6.39 1.49 -5.20
CA ALA A 94 -7.85 1.49 -5.17
C ALA A 94 -8.43 1.09 -6.54
N HIS A 95 -9.47 0.26 -6.53
CA HIS A 95 -10.08 -0.29 -7.73
C HIS A 95 -11.59 0.00 -7.75
N TRP A 96 -12.06 0.65 -8.82
CA TRP A 96 -13.48 1.04 -9.00
C TRP A 96 -14.25 0.17 -9.99
N ARG A 97 -13.53 -0.65 -10.77
CA ARG A 97 -14.13 -1.55 -11.75
C ARG A 97 -14.62 -2.83 -11.10
#